data_AF-A0A1T5HG26-F1
#
_entry.id   AF-A0A1T5HG26-F1
#
_cell.length_a   1.000
_cell.length_b   1.000
_cell.length_c   1.000
_cell.angle_alpha   90.00
_cell.angle_beta   90.00
_cell.angle_gamma   90.00
#
_symmetry.space_group_name_H-M   'P 1'
#
loop_
_entity.id
_entity.type
_entity.pdbx_description
1 polymer ?
#
loop_
_entity_poly.entity_id
_entity_poly.type
_entity_poly.pdbx_seq_one_letter_code
_entity_poly.pdbx_strand_id
1 'polypeptide(L)'
;MLVAPSWLLSELDPYYDIAFGLCDLGMDLPELRNVSIANWKSPAPNAEYPICRMGQALRPSYPMSVYHKAARMNKQITTDQESWQLRTFLD
;
A
#
# COMPACT_ATOMS: atom_id res chain seq x y z
N MET A 1 1.06 19.10 1.05
CA MET A 1 1.57 18.08 1.99
C MET A 1 1.81 16.84 1.15
N LEU A 2 3.06 16.50 0.85
CA LEU A 2 3.35 15.31 0.03
C LEU A 2 3.21 14.09 0.94
N VAL A 3 2.27 13.20 0.60
CA VAL A 3 2.07 11.94 1.32
C VAL A 3 3.25 11.02 0.99
N ALA A 4 3.83 10.36 2.00
CA ALA A 4 4.93 9.43 1.75
C ALA A 4 4.42 8.22 0.94
N PRO A 5 5.19 7.73 -0.05
CA PRO A 5 4.85 6.52 -0.77
C PRO A 5 4.58 5.37 0.19
N SER A 6 3.43 4.71 0.00
CA SER A 6 2.91 3.71 0.91
C SER A 6 2.52 2.45 0.14
N TRP A 7 2.80 1.30 0.76
CA TRP A 7 2.45 -0.01 0.24
C TRP A 7 1.74 -0.82 1.31
N LEU A 8 0.61 -1.43 0.94
CA LEU A 8 -0.03 -2.51 1.68
C LEU A 8 0.20 -3.81 0.91
N LEU A 9 0.99 -4.72 1.46
CA LEU A 9 1.35 -5.99 0.81
C LEU A 9 0.45 -7.12 1.33
N SER A 10 -0.01 -7.99 0.42
CA SER A 10 -0.83 -9.16 0.76
C SER A 10 -0.14 -10.48 0.42
N GLU A 11 0.66 -10.51 -0.65
CA GLU A 11 1.29 -11.72 -1.15
C GLU A 11 2.79 -11.47 -1.35
N LEU A 12 3.57 -12.48 -1.00
CA LEU A 12 5.00 -12.54 -1.23
C LEU A 12 5.27 -13.72 -2.15
N ASP A 13 5.99 -13.47 -3.24
CA ASP A 13 6.48 -14.54 -4.10
C ASP A 13 7.51 -15.38 -3.33
N PRO A 14 7.38 -16.72 -3.30
CA PRO A 14 8.28 -17.57 -2.52
C PRO A 14 9.64 -17.82 -3.19
N TYR A 15 9.79 -17.49 -4.47
CA TYR A 15 10.99 -17.75 -5.27
C TYR A 15 11.75 -16.48 -5.64
N TYR A 16 11.05 -15.36 -5.77
CA TYR A 16 11.58 -14.08 -6.19
C TYR A 16 11.33 -13.00 -5.14
N ASP A 17 12.17 -11.97 -5.10
CA ASP A 17 11.98 -10.79 -4.26
C ASP A 17 10.88 -9.87 -4.85
N ILE A 18 9.69 -10.41 -5.06
CA ILE A 18 8.51 -9.73 -5.60
C ILE A 18 7.37 -9.87 -4.59
N ALA A 19 6.66 -8.78 -4.35
CA ALA A 19 5.44 -8.75 -3.55
C ALA A 19 4.29 -8.17 -4.38
N PHE A 20 3.07 -8.62 -4.12
CA PHE A 20 1.85 -8.02 -4.66
C PHE A 20 1.12 -7.22 -3.59
N GLY A 21 0.59 -6.07 -3.97
CA GLY A 21 -0.13 -5.23 -3.05
C GLY A 21 -0.71 -3.96 -3.65
N LEU A 22 -1.28 -3.16 -2.76
CA LEU A 22 -1.84 -1.85 -3.04
C LEU A 22 -0.74 -0.80 -2.84
N CYS A 23 -0.47 -0.05 -3.90
CA CYS A 23 0.58 0.94 -3.98
C CYS A 23 -0.03 2.33 -4.13
N ASP A 24 0.45 3.27 -3.33
CA ASP A 24 0.11 4.68 -3.41
C ASP A 24 1.40 5.50 -3.35
N LEU A 25 1.68 6.23 -4.42
CA LEU A 25 2.88 7.06 -4.56
C LEU A 25 2.63 8.53 -4.19
N GLY A 26 1.45 8.86 -3.64
CA GLY A 26 1.05 10.23 -3.36
C GLY A 26 0.69 11.04 -4.62
N MET A 27 0.27 10.34 -5.69
CA MET A 27 -0.12 10.93 -6.99
C MET A 27 -1.62 10.79 -7.27
N ASP A 28 -2.44 10.75 -6.21
CA ASP A 28 -3.90 10.58 -6.27
C ASP A 28 -4.41 9.29 -6.95
N LEU A 29 -3.52 8.35 -7.28
CA LEU A 29 -3.83 7.16 -8.07
C LEU A 29 -3.32 5.87 -7.41
N PRO A 30 -3.98 5.38 -6.34
CA PRO A 30 -3.66 4.09 -5.76
C PRO A 30 -3.98 2.94 -6.71
N GLU A 31 -3.06 1.99 -6.84
CA GLU A 31 -3.12 0.88 -7.80
C GLU A 31 -2.67 -0.44 -7.19
N LEU A 32 -3.27 -1.54 -7.65
CA LEU A 32 -2.77 -2.89 -7.38
C LEU A 32 -1.61 -3.21 -8.32
N ARG A 33 -0.45 -3.56 -7.78
CA ARG A 33 0.72 -3.92 -8.59
C ARG A 33 1.64 -4.91 -7.89
N ASN A 34 2.47 -5.55 -8.70
CA ASN A 34 3.68 -6.20 -8.22
C ASN A 34 4.78 -5.16 -7.99
N VAL A 35 5.57 -5.34 -6.93
CA VAL A 35 6.72 -4.51 -6.60
C VAL A 35 7.89 -5.40 -6.24
N SER A 36 9.09 -5.05 -6.70
CA SER A 36 10.30 -5.73 -6.23
C SER A 36 10.68 -5.21 -4.85
N ILE A 37 10.88 -6.14 -3.91
CA ILE A 37 11.29 -5.86 -2.53
C ILE A 37 12.80 -6.13 -2.30
N ALA A 38 13.53 -6.51 -3.35
CA ALA A 38 14.97 -6.80 -3.29
C ALA A 38 15.78 -5.63 -2.69
N ASN A 39 15.38 -4.40 -3.03
CA ASN A 39 16.08 -3.18 -2.64
C ASN A 39 15.61 -2.60 -1.30
N TRP A 40 14.62 -3.20 -0.64
CA TRP A 40 14.03 -2.64 0.60
C TRP A 40 14.91 -2.89 1.84
N LYS A 41 15.88 -3.82 1.75
CA LYS A 41 16.78 -4.19 2.86
C LYS A 41 18.08 -3.39 2.91
N SER A 42 18.42 -2.65 1.86
CA SER A 42 19.71 -1.94 1.78
C SER A 42 19.54 -0.46 2.11
N PRO A 43 20.20 0.07 3.16
CA PRO A 43 20.37 1.50 3.29
C PRO A 43 21.27 1.94 2.14
N ALA A 44 20.69 2.49 1.07
CA ALA A 44 21.52 3.01 0.01
C ALA A 44 22.32 4.20 0.59
N PRO A 45 23.66 4.22 0.44
CA PRO A 45 24.52 5.20 1.09
C PRO A 45 24.19 6.65 0.70
N ASN A 46 23.50 6.85 -0.44
CA ASN A 46 23.04 8.13 -0.98
C ASN A 46 21.56 8.11 -1.42
N ALA A 47 20.68 7.30 -0.80
CA ALA A 47 19.29 7.28 -1.24
C ALA A 47 18.58 8.61 -0.95
N GLU A 48 18.26 9.36 -2.00
CA GLU A 48 17.32 10.49 -1.98
C GLU A 48 15.88 10.07 -1.61
N TYR A 49 15.61 8.77 -1.56
CA TYR A 49 14.32 8.20 -1.20
C TYR A 49 14.40 7.52 0.17
N PRO A 50 13.41 7.73 1.06
CA PRO A 50 13.46 7.20 2.40
C PRO A 50 13.53 5.67 2.38
N ILE A 51 14.38 5.15 3.26
CA ILE A 51 14.38 3.75 3.71
C ILE A 51 12.93 3.30 3.86
N CYS A 52 12.55 2.20 3.20
CA CYS A 52 11.21 1.63 3.36
C CYS A 52 11.02 1.24 4.83
N ARG A 53 10.26 2.03 5.59
CA ARG A 53 9.92 1.72 6.98
C ARG A 53 8.80 0.68 6.97
N MET A 54 9.06 -0.51 7.47
CA MET A 54 7.99 -1.45 7.77
C MET A 54 7.07 -0.83 8.83
N GLY A 55 5.79 -0.65 8.47
CA GLY A 55 4.73 -0.25 9.38
C GLY A 55 4.29 -1.41 10.28
N GLN A 56 3.27 -1.15 11.11
CA GLN A 56 2.62 -2.22 11.87
C GLN A 56 1.99 -3.25 10.94
N ALA A 57 2.03 -4.52 11.35
CA ALA A 57 1.28 -5.58 10.68
C ALA A 57 -0.22 -5.27 10.77
N LEU A 58 -0.83 -4.94 9.62
CA LEU A 58 -2.26 -4.75 9.52
C LEU A 58 -2.96 -6.11 9.67
N ARG A 59 -3.93 -6.23 10.57
CA ARG A 59 -4.89 -7.34 10.56
C ARG A 59 -6.06 -6.93 9.67
N PRO A 60 -6.15 -7.44 8.43
CA PRO A 60 -7.19 -6.99 7.52
C PRO A 60 -8.55 -7.48 7.99
N SER A 61 -9.51 -6.57 8.09
CA SER A 61 -10.93 -6.89 8.36
C SER A 61 -11.71 -7.16 7.07
N TYR A 62 -11.13 -6.83 5.92
CA TYR A 62 -11.78 -6.87 4.59
C TYR A 62 -10.83 -7.45 3.53
N PRO A 63 -11.34 -7.88 2.36
CA PRO A 63 -10.48 -8.28 1.25
C PRO A 63 -9.77 -7.08 0.60
N MET A 64 -8.66 -7.34 -0.10
CA MET A 64 -7.83 -6.32 -0.76
C MET A 64 -8.59 -5.40 -1.72
N SER A 65 -9.63 -5.93 -2.38
CA SER A 65 -10.50 -5.17 -3.28
C SER A 65 -11.23 -4.01 -2.58
N VAL A 66 -11.62 -4.19 -1.31
CA VAL A 66 -12.26 -3.15 -0.50
C VAL A 66 -11.27 -2.03 -0.19
N TYR A 67 -10.05 -2.38 0.22
CA TYR A 67 -8.98 -1.40 0.45
C TYR A 67 -8.61 -0.63 -0.83
N HIS A 68 -8.53 -1.32 -1.97
CA HIS A 68 -8.27 -0.66 -3.26
C HIS A 68 -9.40 0.32 -3.65
N LYS A 69 -10.67 -0.06 -3.48
CA LYS A 69 -11.81 0.83 -3.75
C LYS A 69 -11.80 2.04 -2.82
N ALA A 70 -11.58 1.84 -1.52
CA ALA A 70 -11.47 2.92 -0.55
C ALA A 70 -10.30 3.86 -0.87
N ALA A 71 -9.15 3.30 -1.25
CA ALA A 71 -7.98 4.11 -1.62
C ALA A 71 -8.22 4.93 -2.89
N ARG A 72 -8.87 4.35 -3.91
CA ARG A 72 -9.29 5.08 -5.12
C ARG A 72 -10.23 6.24 -4.82
N MET A 73 -11.18 6.04 -3.91
CA MET A 73 -12.14 7.08 -3.52
C MET A 73 -11.47 8.21 -2.73
N ASN A 74 -10.56 7.86 -1.82
CA ASN A 74 -9.85 8.83 -0.98
C ASN A 74 -8.57 9.37 -1.63
N LYS A 75 -8.23 8.87 -2.83
CA LYS A 75 -6.99 9.16 -3.58
C LYS A 75 -5.70 8.80 -2.83
N GLN A 76 -5.82 8.08 -1.72
CA GLN A 76 -4.71 7.67 -0.89
C GLN A 76 -5.04 6.38 -0.12
N ILE A 77 -4.05 5.56 0.23
CA ILE A 77 -4.26 4.39 1.10
C ILE A 77 -4.79 4.85 2.46
N THR A 78 -5.88 4.24 2.88
CA THR A 78 -6.45 4.40 4.21
C THR A 78 -6.54 3.06 4.93
N THR A 79 -6.17 3.08 6.22
CA THR A 79 -6.33 1.94 7.14
C THR A 79 -7.40 2.18 8.21
N ASP A 80 -8.05 3.36 8.21
CA ASP A 80 -9.02 3.75 9.22
C ASP A 80 -10.43 3.27 8.87
N GLN A 81 -11.11 2.72 9.88
CA GLN A 81 -12.40 2.07 9.68
C GLN A 81 -13.53 3.06 9.35
N GLU A 82 -13.37 4.35 9.70
CA GLU A 82 -14.37 5.39 9.45
C GLU A 82 -14.40 5.85 7.98
N SER A 83 -13.25 6.00 7.32
CA SER A 83 -13.20 6.30 5.88
C SER A 83 -13.81 5.19 5.01
N TRP A 84 -13.98 3.98 5.57
CA TRP A 84 -14.61 2.84 4.90
C TRP A 84 -16.14 2.81 5.08
N GLN A 85 -16.67 3.45 6.13
CA GLN A 85 -18.10 3.44 6.48
C GLN A 85 -18.95 4.39 5.64
N LEU A 86 -18.36 5.31 4.86
CA LEU A 86 -19.17 6.24 4.08
C LEU A 86 -19.80 5.63 2.82
N ARG A 87 -19.41 4.43 2.35
CA ARG A 87 -19.96 3.84 1.09
C ARG A 87 -19.90 2.30 1.01
N THR A 88 -20.19 1.61 2.10
CA THR A 88 -20.47 0.16 2.10
C THR A 88 -21.98 0.03 2.38
N PHE A 89 -22.87 -0.46 1.53
CA PHE A 89 -22.89 -1.48 0.49
C PHE A 89 -24.02 -1.11 -0.50
N LEU A 90 -24.06 -1.69 -1.71
CA LEU A 90 -24.99 -1.48 -2.85
C LEU A 90 -24.32 -0.78 -4.05
N ASP A 91 -23.54 -1.55 -4.80
CA ASP A 91 -23.71 -1.70 -6.25
C ASP A 91 -23.48 -3.19 -6.55
#